data_AF-D9W961-F1
#
_entry.id   AF-D9W961-F1
#
_cell.length_a   1.000
_cell.length_b   1.000
_cell.length_c   1.000
_cell.angle_alpha   90.00
_cell.angle_beta   90.00
_cell.angle_gamma   90.00
#
_symmetry.space_group_name_H-M   'P 1'
#
loop_
_entity.id
_entity.type
_entity.pdbx_description
1 polymer ?
#
loop_
_entity_poly.entity_id
_entity_poly.type
_entity_poly.pdbx_seq_one_letter_code
_entity_poly.pdbx_strand_id
1 'polypeptide(L)'
;LTVFLALRGGRPEDAVHRTVVHAPDREAELTALFGAEGDGGPREPCPRPTVTVLRPDDPAIRPDDDHEAVTLSAVVAPHGPVDWTGGEAAARGADRLITAAEAAIPGLRDRILWHEVRTPRDIAADTGVAGGSVPGPALAGAEGRYLRPANLTRLPGLYLAGGWSHPGGGLAHAGMSGALVAGLIVEGQDWRGSQ
;
A
#
# COMPACT_ATOMS: atom_id res chain seq x y z
N LEU A 1 -2.69 -3.93 -3.98
CA LEU A 1 -2.28 -5.27 -4.45
C LEU A 1 -0.76 -5.28 -4.47
N THR A 2 -0.16 -6.33 -3.95
CA THR A 2 1.30 -6.51 -3.97
C THR A 2 1.62 -7.85 -4.63
N VAL A 3 2.62 -7.87 -5.50
CA VAL A 3 3.15 -9.09 -6.13
C VAL A 3 4.63 -9.17 -5.82
N PHE A 4 5.04 -10.24 -5.14
CA PHE A 4 6.44 -10.57 -4.90
C PHE A 4 6.89 -11.51 -6.02
N LEU A 5 7.97 -11.15 -6.70
CA LEU A 5 8.54 -11.93 -7.80
C LEU A 5 9.90 -12.48 -7.40
N ALA A 6 10.09 -13.78 -7.60
CA ALA A 6 11.40 -14.40 -7.62
C ALA A 6 11.86 -14.56 -9.07
N LEU A 7 12.97 -13.92 -9.41
CA LEU A 7 13.50 -13.89 -10.77
C LEU A 7 14.80 -14.69 -10.88
N ARG A 8 14.96 -15.37 -12.01
CA ARG A 8 16.24 -15.89 -12.49
C ARG A 8 17.08 -14.75 -13.08
N GLY A 9 18.40 -14.86 -12.93
CA GLY A 9 19.39 -13.87 -13.34
C GLY A 9 19.54 -12.81 -12.25
N GLY A 10 20.78 -12.39 -12.03
CA GLY A 10 21.10 -11.32 -11.09
C GLY A 10 20.50 -9.97 -11.47
N ARG A 11 20.35 -9.11 -10.47
CA ARG A 11 20.03 -7.69 -10.66
C ARG A 11 21.21 -7.00 -11.37
N PRO A 12 21.00 -6.32 -12.51
CA PRO A 12 22.04 -5.49 -13.13
C PRO A 12 22.55 -4.41 -12.17
N GLU A 13 23.84 -4.11 -12.19
CA GLU A 13 24.47 -3.12 -11.29
C GLU A 13 23.83 -1.73 -11.41
N ASP A 14 23.42 -1.35 -12.62
CA ASP A 14 22.80 -0.06 -12.94
C ASP A 14 21.28 -0.03 -12.72
N ALA A 15 20.68 -1.11 -12.20
CA ALA A 15 19.25 -1.14 -11.95
C ALA A 15 18.83 -0.02 -10.97
N VAL A 16 17.71 0.63 -11.26
CA VAL A 16 17.14 1.64 -10.36
C VAL A 16 16.43 0.95 -9.19
N HIS A 17 16.70 1.41 -7.97
CA HIS A 17 16.11 0.83 -6.75
C HIS A 17 14.57 0.87 -6.76
N ARG A 18 13.99 1.96 -7.26
CA ARG A 18 12.53 2.15 -7.34
C ARG A 18 12.15 2.87 -8.62
N THR A 19 11.26 2.26 -9.38
CA THR A 19 10.65 2.84 -10.58
C THR A 19 9.14 2.94 -10.38
N VAL A 20 8.53 4.03 -10.84
CA VAL A 20 7.07 4.16 -10.92
C VAL A 20 6.68 4.16 -12.39
N VAL A 21 5.96 3.13 -12.81
CA VAL A 21 5.37 3.04 -14.14
C VAL A 21 3.96 3.62 -14.03
N HIS A 22 3.76 4.83 -14.55
CA HIS A 22 2.48 5.52 -14.47
C HIS A 22 1.43 4.90 -15.39
N ALA A 23 0.18 4.88 -14.90
CA ALA A 23 -0.97 4.60 -15.75
C ALA A 23 -1.00 5.62 -16.91
N PRO A 24 -1.35 5.17 -18.13
CA PRO A 24 -1.43 6.05 -19.30
C PRO A 24 -2.63 7.00 -19.24
N ASP A 25 -3.64 6.68 -18.43
CA ASP A 25 -4.79 7.54 -18.14
C ASP A 25 -5.03 7.58 -16.63
N ARG A 26 -4.61 8.68 -16.02
CA ARG A 26 -4.72 8.91 -14.57
C ARG A 26 -6.18 9.05 -14.13
N GLU A 27 -7.01 9.73 -14.90
CA GLU A 27 -8.40 9.98 -14.51
C GLU A 27 -9.22 8.69 -14.54
N ALA A 28 -8.98 7.85 -15.56
CA ALA A 28 -9.57 6.51 -15.61
C ALA A 28 -9.09 5.63 -14.44
N GLU A 29 -7.81 5.71 -14.05
CA GLU A 29 -7.30 5.01 -12.87
C GLU A 29 -7.99 5.48 -11.58
N LEU A 30 -8.09 6.80 -11.36
CA LEU A 30 -8.74 7.35 -10.17
C LEU A 30 -10.23 6.98 -10.11
N THR A 31 -10.93 7.04 -11.24
CA THR A 31 -12.34 6.64 -11.34
C THR A 31 -12.50 5.15 -10.99
N ALA A 32 -11.62 4.29 -11.48
CA ALA A 32 -11.64 2.86 -11.17
C ALA A 32 -11.41 2.57 -9.68
N LEU A 33 -10.55 3.35 -9.01
CA LEU A 33 -10.21 3.18 -7.60
C LEU A 33 -11.29 3.73 -6.65
N PHE A 34 -11.81 4.91 -6.94
CA PHE A 34 -12.66 5.67 -6.01
C PHE A 34 -14.15 5.63 -6.38
N GLY A 35 -14.49 5.27 -7.62
CA GLY A 35 -15.81 5.46 -8.24
C GLY A 35 -15.88 6.79 -8.99
N ALA A 36 -16.94 6.99 -9.78
CA ALA A 36 -17.27 8.31 -10.32
C ALA A 36 -17.62 9.29 -9.19
N GLU A 37 -17.47 10.59 -9.44
CA GLU A 37 -17.70 11.62 -8.42
C GLU A 37 -19.13 11.58 -7.86
N GLY A 38 -19.27 11.19 -6.58
CA GLY A 38 -20.46 11.47 -5.76
C GLY A 38 -21.40 10.31 -5.45
N ASP A 39 -21.23 9.13 -6.04
CA ASP A 39 -22.26 8.09 -6.03
C ASP A 39 -21.77 6.68 -5.67
N GLY A 40 -20.46 6.48 -5.43
CA GLY A 40 -19.94 5.15 -5.08
C GLY A 40 -20.20 4.13 -6.19
N GLY A 41 -20.15 4.59 -7.45
CA GLY A 41 -20.27 3.76 -8.64
C GLY A 41 -19.33 2.54 -8.63
N PRO A 42 -19.59 1.55 -9.50
CA PRO A 42 -18.87 0.29 -9.50
C PRO A 42 -17.36 0.52 -9.58
N ARG A 43 -16.63 -0.03 -8.61
CA ARG A 43 -15.18 0.01 -8.58
C ARG A 43 -14.68 -1.24 -9.29
N GLU A 44 -14.00 -1.04 -10.40
CA GLU A 44 -13.42 -2.13 -11.17
C GLU A 44 -11.90 -2.04 -11.13
N PRO A 45 -11.18 -3.18 -11.16
CA PRO A 45 -9.73 -3.15 -11.27
C PRO A 45 -9.29 -2.41 -12.55
N CYS A 46 -8.44 -1.38 -12.42
CA CYS A 46 -7.87 -0.65 -13.57
C CYS A 46 -7.08 -1.62 -14.48
N PRO A 47 -7.30 -1.61 -15.81
CA PRO A 47 -6.57 -2.49 -16.73
C PRO A 47 -5.07 -2.21 -16.81
N ARG A 48 -4.65 -0.95 -16.71
CA ARG A 48 -3.26 -0.50 -16.75
C ARG A 48 -2.98 0.41 -15.56
N PRO A 49 -2.84 -0.14 -14.34
CA PRO A 49 -2.64 0.65 -13.14
C PRO A 49 -1.24 1.28 -13.10
N THR A 50 -1.08 2.32 -12.30
CA THR A 50 0.22 2.82 -11.87
C THR A 50 0.87 1.77 -10.97
N VAL A 51 2.07 1.33 -11.32
CA VAL A 51 2.80 0.30 -10.59
C VAL A 51 4.12 0.86 -10.06
N THR A 52 4.36 0.68 -8.77
CA THR A 52 5.70 0.81 -8.20
C THR A 52 6.44 -0.51 -8.36
N VAL A 53 7.60 -0.47 -9.03
CA VAL A 53 8.55 -1.57 -9.18
C VAL A 53 9.71 -1.31 -8.24
N LEU A 54 9.84 -2.13 -7.19
CA LEU A 54 10.93 -2.04 -6.21
C LEU A 54 11.94 -3.16 -6.49
N ARG A 55 13.20 -2.78 -6.71
CA ARG A 55 14.33 -3.66 -7.03
C ARG A 55 15.51 -3.37 -6.08
N PRO A 56 15.36 -3.69 -4.79
CA PRO A 56 16.39 -3.40 -3.81
C PRO A 56 17.65 -4.21 -4.10
N ASP A 57 18.80 -3.60 -3.85
CA ASP A 57 20.11 -4.24 -3.94
C ASP A 57 20.50 -4.78 -2.56
N ASP A 58 19.81 -5.83 -2.14
CA ASP A 58 19.94 -6.42 -0.81
C ASP A 58 20.22 -7.94 -0.94
N PRO A 59 21.42 -8.42 -0.55
CA PRO A 59 21.73 -9.84 -0.57
C PRO A 59 20.83 -10.67 0.37
N ALA A 60 20.23 -10.07 1.40
CA ALA A 60 19.44 -10.81 2.40
C ALA A 60 18.08 -11.30 1.85
N ILE A 61 17.64 -10.79 0.70
CA ILE A 61 16.33 -11.14 0.10
C ILE A 61 16.46 -12.08 -1.11
N ARG A 62 17.68 -12.57 -1.40
CA ARG A 62 17.94 -13.49 -2.51
C ARG A 62 18.84 -14.64 -2.07
N PRO A 63 18.74 -15.83 -2.70
CA PRO A 63 19.58 -16.97 -2.34
C PRO A 63 21.05 -16.81 -2.74
N ASP A 64 21.32 -16.13 -3.86
CA ASP A 64 22.65 -15.95 -4.46
C ASP A 64 22.65 -14.80 -5.48
N ASP A 65 23.78 -14.59 -6.17
CA ASP A 65 23.95 -13.51 -7.14
C ASP A 65 23.24 -13.74 -8.48
N ASP A 66 22.82 -14.97 -8.77
CA ASP A 66 22.10 -15.38 -9.99
C ASP A 66 20.58 -15.21 -9.86
N HIS A 67 20.10 -14.63 -8.76
CA HIS A 67 18.69 -14.37 -8.54
C HIS A 67 18.43 -12.90 -8.18
N GLU A 68 17.19 -12.47 -8.43
CA GLU A 68 16.71 -11.13 -8.09
C GLU A 68 15.30 -11.22 -7.49
N ALA A 69 15.08 -10.48 -6.40
CA ALA A 69 13.77 -10.31 -5.79
C ALA A 69 13.19 -8.94 -6.17
N VAL A 70 11.97 -8.93 -6.71
CA VAL A 70 11.27 -7.72 -7.13
C VAL A 70 9.91 -7.64 -6.46
N THR A 71 9.56 -6.48 -5.92
CA THR A 71 8.23 -6.22 -5.38
C THR A 71 7.48 -5.26 -6.28
N LEU A 72 6.34 -5.69 -6.80
CA LEU A 72 5.39 -4.84 -7.52
C LEU A 72 4.28 -4.44 -6.57
N SER A 73 3.90 -3.16 -6.56
CA SER A 73 2.72 -2.71 -5.81
C SER A 73 1.90 -1.70 -6.59
N ALA A 74 0.58 -1.79 -6.45
CA ALA A 74 -0.39 -0.86 -6.99
C ALA A 74 -1.51 -0.61 -5.98
N VAL A 75 -2.04 0.61 -6.00
CA VAL A 75 -3.28 0.92 -5.29
C VAL A 75 -4.43 0.22 -6.02
N VAL A 76 -5.33 -0.40 -5.28
CA VAL A 76 -6.50 -1.13 -5.83
C VAL A 76 -7.71 -0.85 -4.95
N ALA A 77 -8.90 -1.10 -5.48
CA ALA A 77 -10.13 -1.03 -4.71
C ALA A 77 -10.09 -2.00 -3.50
N PRO A 78 -10.67 -1.62 -2.35
CA PRO A 78 -10.68 -2.45 -1.16
C PRO A 78 -11.54 -3.71 -1.36
N HIS A 79 -11.39 -4.67 -0.46
CA HIS A 79 -12.30 -5.81 -0.40
C HIS A 79 -13.70 -5.36 0.04
N GLY A 80 -14.73 -5.87 -0.65
CA GLY A 80 -16.12 -5.45 -0.54
C GLY A 80 -16.63 -4.99 -1.91
N PRO A 81 -16.27 -3.78 -2.38
CA PRO A 81 -16.57 -3.33 -3.75
C PRO A 81 -15.98 -4.24 -4.84
N VAL A 82 -14.80 -4.82 -4.57
CA VAL A 82 -14.22 -5.89 -5.38
C VAL A 82 -14.12 -7.15 -4.53
N ASP A 83 -14.57 -8.27 -5.10
CA ASP A 83 -14.41 -9.58 -4.48
C ASP A 83 -13.00 -10.13 -4.74
N TRP A 84 -12.22 -10.23 -3.68
CA TRP A 84 -10.86 -10.78 -3.70
C TRP A 84 -10.82 -12.23 -3.18
N THR A 85 -11.97 -12.88 -3.00
CA THR A 85 -12.02 -14.23 -2.42
C THR A 85 -11.68 -15.34 -3.43
N GLY A 86 -12.12 -15.21 -4.67
CA GLY A 86 -12.09 -16.26 -5.69
C GLY A 86 -10.78 -16.47 -6.44
N GLY A 87 -9.68 -15.81 -6.04
CA GLY A 87 -8.36 -15.93 -6.68
C GLY A 87 -8.25 -15.33 -8.09
N GLU A 88 -9.32 -15.31 -8.88
CA GLU A 88 -9.33 -14.78 -10.24
C GLU A 88 -8.99 -13.29 -10.30
N ALA A 89 -9.60 -12.48 -9.43
CA ALA A 89 -9.28 -11.05 -9.32
C ALA A 89 -7.80 -10.83 -8.95
N ALA A 90 -7.25 -11.68 -8.08
CA ALA A 90 -5.85 -11.63 -7.68
C ALA A 90 -4.93 -11.99 -8.85
N ALA A 91 -5.23 -13.07 -9.59
CA ALA A 91 -4.47 -13.51 -10.75
C ALA A 91 -4.48 -12.48 -11.87
N ARG A 92 -5.66 -11.95 -12.23
CA ARG A 92 -5.79 -10.88 -13.23
C ARG A 92 -5.06 -9.60 -12.79
N GLY A 93 -5.15 -9.25 -11.52
CA GLY A 93 -4.42 -8.10 -10.96
C GLY A 93 -2.92 -8.28 -11.04
N ALA A 94 -2.40 -9.46 -10.68
CA ALA A 94 -0.98 -9.76 -10.75
C ALA A 94 -0.46 -9.71 -12.19
N ASP A 95 -1.20 -10.28 -13.14
CA ASP A 95 -0.85 -10.25 -14.55
C ASP A 95 -0.76 -8.82 -15.11
N ARG A 96 -1.67 -7.93 -14.69
CA ARG A 96 -1.61 -6.50 -15.06
C ARG A 96 -0.40 -5.80 -14.47
N LEU A 97 -0.05 -6.08 -13.21
CA LEU A 97 1.12 -5.51 -12.55
C LEU A 97 2.41 -5.97 -13.23
N ILE A 98 2.52 -7.26 -13.56
CA ILE A 98 3.66 -7.83 -14.29
C ILE A 98 3.78 -7.19 -15.67
N THR A 99 2.67 -7.08 -16.42
CA THR A 99 2.64 -6.43 -17.73
C THR A 99 3.15 -4.99 -17.67
N ALA A 100 2.65 -4.19 -16.72
CA ALA A 100 3.10 -2.81 -16.57
C ALA A 100 4.58 -2.73 -16.17
N ALA A 101 5.05 -3.64 -15.33
CA ALA A 101 6.43 -3.69 -14.87
C ALA A 101 7.44 -4.04 -15.99
N GLU A 102 7.02 -4.64 -17.11
CA GLU A 102 7.91 -4.90 -18.26
C GLU A 102 8.50 -3.61 -18.86
N ALA A 103 7.82 -2.46 -18.68
CA ALA A 103 8.36 -1.15 -19.06
C ALA A 103 9.62 -0.77 -18.24
N ALA A 104 9.74 -1.27 -17.00
CA ALA A 104 10.89 -1.05 -16.14
C ALA A 104 11.91 -2.21 -16.18
N ILE A 105 11.45 -3.43 -16.51
CA ILE A 105 12.28 -4.64 -16.59
C ILE A 105 11.91 -5.38 -17.89
N PRO A 106 12.54 -5.04 -19.03
CA PRO A 106 12.30 -5.75 -20.28
C PRO A 106 12.57 -7.25 -20.16
N GLY A 107 11.66 -8.09 -20.67
CA GLY A 107 11.75 -9.55 -20.56
C GLY A 107 11.46 -10.09 -19.15
N LEU A 108 10.77 -9.33 -18.30
CA LEU A 108 10.45 -9.73 -16.93
C LEU A 108 9.82 -11.12 -16.86
N ARG A 109 8.83 -11.40 -17.72
CA ARG A 109 8.09 -12.67 -17.69
C ARG A 109 8.97 -13.88 -17.88
N ASP A 110 9.98 -13.80 -18.75
CA ASP A 110 10.91 -14.89 -19.03
C ASP A 110 11.84 -15.19 -17.85
N ARG A 111 11.99 -14.22 -16.93
CA ARG A 111 12.81 -14.36 -15.72
C ARG A 111 12.02 -14.90 -14.53
N ILE A 112 10.68 -14.85 -14.51
CA ILE A 112 9.89 -15.23 -13.33
C ILE A 112 10.01 -16.75 -13.08
N LEU A 113 10.51 -17.12 -11.91
CA LEU A 113 10.51 -18.50 -11.41
C LEU A 113 9.18 -18.82 -10.71
N TRP A 114 8.74 -17.91 -9.85
CA TRP A 114 7.46 -17.96 -9.15
C TRP A 114 7.09 -16.57 -8.66
N HIS A 115 5.82 -16.39 -8.26
CA HIS A 115 5.36 -15.17 -7.63
C HIS A 115 4.34 -15.45 -6.53
N GLU A 116 4.28 -14.55 -5.56
CA GLU A 116 3.25 -14.53 -4.51
C GLU A 116 2.43 -13.25 -4.61
N VAL A 117 1.11 -13.35 -4.41
CA VAL A 117 0.19 -12.22 -4.50
C VAL A 117 -0.44 -11.96 -3.13
N ARG A 118 -0.37 -10.70 -2.66
CA ARG A 118 -1.07 -10.22 -1.47
C ARG A 118 -2.17 -9.24 -1.85
N THR A 119 -3.40 -9.60 -1.54
CA THR A 119 -4.62 -8.86 -1.87
C THR A 119 -5.11 -8.00 -0.68
N PRO A 120 -6.04 -7.05 -0.90
CA PRO A 120 -6.71 -6.37 0.19
C PRO A 120 -7.43 -7.32 1.17
N ARG A 121 -7.95 -8.46 0.70
CA ARG A 121 -8.55 -9.46 1.60
C ARG A 121 -7.49 -10.01 2.57
N ASP A 122 -6.30 -10.31 2.07
CA ASP A 122 -5.23 -10.86 2.90
C ASP A 122 -4.77 -9.83 3.94
N ILE A 123 -4.65 -8.56 3.54
CA ILE A 123 -4.35 -7.46 4.47
C ILE A 123 -5.44 -7.34 5.55
N ALA A 124 -6.72 -7.45 5.17
CA ALA A 124 -7.83 -7.40 6.13
C ALA A 124 -7.76 -8.57 7.13
N ALA A 125 -7.42 -9.77 6.66
CA ALA A 125 -7.28 -10.95 7.50
C ALA A 125 -6.11 -10.82 8.49
N ASP A 126 -4.95 -10.34 8.02
CA ASP A 126 -3.75 -10.20 8.85
C ASP A 126 -3.84 -9.08 9.89
N THR A 127 -4.46 -7.96 9.52
CA THR A 127 -4.39 -6.72 10.31
C THR A 127 -5.72 -6.33 10.97
N GLY A 128 -6.82 -6.99 10.60
CA GLY A 128 -8.17 -6.63 11.04
C GLY A 128 -8.71 -5.33 10.41
N VAL A 129 -7.96 -4.69 9.50
CA VAL A 129 -8.40 -3.43 8.88
C VAL A 129 -9.53 -3.69 7.87
N ALA A 130 -10.60 -2.89 7.96
CA ALA A 130 -11.75 -3.02 7.08
C ALA A 130 -11.36 -2.89 5.59
N GLY A 131 -11.72 -3.91 4.82
CA GLY A 131 -11.47 -3.97 3.37
C GLY A 131 -10.00 -4.02 2.96
N GLY A 132 -9.06 -4.20 3.90
CA GLY A 132 -7.62 -4.18 3.60
C GLY A 132 -7.08 -2.80 3.29
N SER A 133 -7.78 -1.75 3.72
CA SER A 133 -7.46 -0.37 3.36
C SER A 133 -6.17 0.09 4.04
N VAL A 134 -5.29 0.75 3.29
CA VAL A 134 -4.11 1.41 3.85
C VAL A 134 -4.50 2.84 4.26
N PRO A 135 -4.16 3.30 5.47
CA PRO A 135 -4.48 4.65 5.88
C PRO A 135 -3.73 5.66 4.99
N GLY A 136 -4.50 6.52 4.32
CA GLY A 136 -3.96 7.68 3.60
C GLY A 136 -3.45 8.78 4.55
N PRO A 137 -2.66 9.73 4.03
CA PRO A 137 -2.16 10.87 4.80
C PRO A 137 -3.32 11.71 5.36
N ALA A 138 -3.06 12.43 6.45
CA ALA A 138 -3.97 13.47 6.91
C ALA A 138 -3.74 14.74 6.08
N LEU A 139 -4.81 15.37 5.61
CA LEU A 139 -4.76 16.61 4.83
C LEU A 139 -5.60 17.69 5.53
N ALA A 140 -5.03 18.88 5.71
CA ALA A 140 -5.67 19.98 6.44
C ALA A 140 -6.78 20.70 5.63
N GLY A 141 -6.87 20.44 4.33
CA GLY A 141 -7.91 21.01 3.46
C GLY A 141 -9.31 20.44 3.72
N ALA A 142 -10.28 20.90 2.92
CA ALA A 142 -11.69 20.47 3.00
C ALA A 142 -12.27 20.54 4.42
N GLU A 143 -12.09 21.68 5.09
CA GLU A 143 -12.58 21.93 6.46
C GLU A 143 -12.11 20.86 7.47
N GLY A 144 -10.94 20.26 7.23
CA GLY A 144 -10.38 19.21 8.09
C GLY A 144 -11.01 17.83 7.92
N ARG A 145 -11.85 17.62 6.89
CA ARG A 145 -12.51 16.33 6.59
C ARG A 145 -11.55 15.16 6.43
N TYR A 146 -10.31 15.43 6.04
CA TYR A 146 -9.28 14.42 5.83
C TYR A 146 -8.31 14.28 7.00
N LEU A 147 -8.59 14.90 8.16
CA LEU A 147 -7.85 14.65 9.38
C LEU A 147 -8.25 13.32 10.01
N ARG A 148 -7.31 12.69 10.73
CA ARG A 148 -7.60 11.50 11.53
C ARG A 148 -8.09 11.88 12.94
N PRO A 149 -8.90 11.00 13.58
CA PRO A 149 -9.28 11.17 14.98
C PRO A 149 -8.08 11.42 15.90
N ALA A 150 -8.29 12.20 16.95
CA ALA A 150 -7.29 12.44 17.98
C ALA A 150 -6.87 11.13 18.68
N ASN A 151 -5.67 11.13 19.27
CA ASN A 151 -5.16 9.99 20.03
C ASN A 151 -5.91 9.78 21.37
N LEU A 152 -6.53 10.84 21.90
CA LEU A 152 -7.40 10.78 23.07
C LEU A 152 -8.84 10.47 22.67
N THR A 153 -9.49 9.60 23.43
CA THR A 153 -10.92 9.35 23.29
C THR A 153 -11.70 9.96 24.45
N ARG A 154 -13.03 9.93 24.37
CA ARG A 154 -13.90 10.33 25.48
C ARG A 154 -13.93 9.32 26.62
N LEU A 155 -13.40 8.11 26.41
CA LEU A 155 -13.35 7.06 27.41
C LEU A 155 -12.00 7.17 28.16
N PRO A 156 -12.01 7.44 29.48
CA PRO A 156 -10.78 7.54 30.25
C PRO A 156 -9.94 6.26 30.12
N GLY A 157 -8.65 6.43 29.85
CA GLY A 157 -7.71 5.31 29.68
C GLY A 157 -7.75 4.61 28.32
N LEU A 158 -8.63 5.03 27.40
CA LEU A 158 -8.65 4.53 26.02
C LEU A 158 -7.98 5.54 25.08
N TYR A 159 -6.94 5.06 24.38
CA TYR A 159 -6.14 5.82 23.43
C TYR A 159 -6.15 5.16 22.05
N LEU A 160 -5.97 5.96 21.00
CA LEU A 160 -5.87 5.49 19.61
C LEU A 160 -4.47 5.76 19.08
N ALA A 161 -3.79 4.73 18.58
CA ALA A 161 -2.46 4.82 17.99
C ALA A 161 -2.43 4.19 16.59
N GLY A 162 -1.53 4.70 15.74
CA GLY A 162 -1.24 4.15 14.41
C GLY A 162 -1.81 5.00 13.28
N GLY A 163 -1.78 4.45 12.06
CA GLY A 163 -2.05 5.24 10.85
C GLY A 163 -3.49 5.74 10.68
N TRP A 164 -4.43 5.17 11.44
CA TRP A 164 -5.84 5.60 11.47
C TRP A 164 -6.14 6.65 12.55
N SER A 165 -5.11 7.06 13.29
CA SER A 165 -5.17 8.09 14.32
C SER A 165 -4.28 9.27 13.92
N HIS A 166 -4.41 10.38 14.63
CA HIS A 166 -3.48 11.49 14.50
C HIS A 166 -2.03 10.98 14.70
N PRO A 167 -1.05 11.42 13.88
CA PRO A 167 -1.16 12.44 12.83
C PRO A 167 -1.62 11.96 11.45
N GLY A 168 -1.73 10.67 11.17
CA GLY A 168 -2.22 10.18 9.87
C GLY A 168 -1.57 8.90 9.39
N GLY A 169 -1.83 8.54 8.13
CA GLY A 169 -1.25 7.37 7.50
C GLY A 169 0.25 7.49 7.19
N GLY A 170 0.89 6.33 7.00
CA GLY A 170 2.32 6.18 6.74
C GLY A 170 3.12 5.74 7.97
N LEU A 171 4.26 5.06 7.74
CA LEU A 171 5.08 4.48 8.81
C LEU A 171 5.59 5.53 9.80
N ALA A 172 6.05 6.67 9.31
CA ALA A 172 6.53 7.77 10.15
C ALA A 172 5.42 8.28 11.09
N HIS A 173 4.22 8.54 10.55
CA HIS A 173 3.09 9.00 11.33
C HIS A 173 2.56 7.93 12.30
N ALA A 174 2.59 6.66 11.93
CA ALA A 174 2.24 5.58 12.87
C ALA A 174 3.20 5.56 14.07
N GLY A 175 4.51 5.72 13.83
CA GLY A 175 5.51 5.85 14.91
C GLY A 175 5.29 7.09 15.78
N MET A 176 5.06 8.26 15.17
CA MET A 176 4.72 9.49 15.90
C MET A 176 3.44 9.33 16.74
N SER A 177 2.41 8.71 16.18
CA SER A 177 1.15 8.40 16.87
C SER A 177 1.40 7.57 18.14
N GLY A 178 2.26 6.55 18.06
CA GLY A 178 2.67 5.75 19.21
C GLY A 178 3.41 6.58 20.26
N ALA A 179 4.35 7.44 19.85
CA ALA A 179 5.07 8.32 20.77
C ALA A 179 4.13 9.32 21.47
N LEU A 180 3.15 9.87 20.76
CA LEU A 180 2.14 10.77 21.34
C LEU A 180 1.29 10.05 22.38
N VAL A 181 0.81 8.84 22.07
CA VAL A 181 0.05 8.04 23.03
C VAL A 181 0.88 7.69 24.26
N ALA A 182 2.15 7.32 24.08
CA ALA A 182 3.04 7.07 25.21
C ALA A 182 3.19 8.31 26.11
N GLY A 183 3.36 9.50 25.52
CA GLY A 183 3.40 10.77 26.27
C GLY A 183 2.12 11.06 27.04
N LEU A 184 0.95 10.87 26.41
CA LEU A 184 -0.35 11.05 27.07
C LEU A 184 -0.60 10.09 28.24
N ILE A 185 -0.02 8.88 28.18
CA ILE A 185 -0.10 7.89 29.24
C ILE A 185 0.82 8.26 30.41
N VAL A 186 2.05 8.70 30.12
CA VAL A 186 3.08 8.97 31.14
C VAL A 186 2.90 10.34 31.80
N GLU A 187 2.61 11.37 31.00
CA GLU A 187 2.58 12.78 31.43
C GLU A 187 1.16 13.29 31.72
N GLY A 188 0.14 12.50 31.37
CA GLY A 188 -1.27 12.82 31.55
C GLY A 188 -1.94 13.46 30.33
N GLN A 189 -3.26 13.55 30.39
CA GLN A 189 -4.11 13.97 29.26
C GLN A 189 -3.91 15.42 28.79
N ASP A 190 -3.34 16.27 29.65
CA ASP A 190 -3.08 17.69 29.35
C ASP A 190 -1.71 17.90 28.66
N TRP A 191 -0.93 16.84 28.48
CA TRP A 191 0.35 16.87 27.80
C TRP A 191 0.22 17.24 26.32
N ARG A 192 1.11 18.09 25.81
CA ARG A 192 1.05 18.68 24.46
C ARG A 192 2.26 18.39 23.57
N GLY A 193 3.08 17.41 23.92
CA GLY A 193 4.33 17.14 23.23
C GLY A 193 5.57 17.71 23.94
N SER A 194 6.73 17.50 23.33
CA SER A 194 7.98 18.12 23.74
C SER A 194 7.89 19.65 23.66
N GLN A 195 8.22 20.34 24.76
CA GLN A 195 8.43 21.79 24.81
C GLN A 195 9.80 22.16 24.24
#